data_AF-A0A3Q4HA07-F1
#
_entry.id   AF-A0A3Q4HA07-F1
#
_cell.length_a   1.000
_cell.length_b   1.000
_cell.length_c   1.000
_cell.angle_alpha   90.00
_cell.angle_beta   90.00
_cell.angle_gamma   90.00
#
_symmetry.space_group_name_H-M   'P 1'
#
loop_
_entity.id
_entity.type
_entity.pdbx_description
1 polymer ?
#
loop_
_entity_poly.entity_id
_entity_poly.type
_entity_poly.pdbx_seq_one_letter_code
_entity_poly.pdbx_strand_id
1 'polypeptide(L)' 'MEAQGNMPHLYPAHYKVMMDKLNEQRQLDQFTDITLIVDGHQFRAHKAVLAACRHISLLQFMV' A
#
# COMPACT_ATOMS: atom_id res chain seq x y z
N MET A 1 28.34 3.64 27.00
CA MET A 1 27.18 4.50 27.28
C MET A 1 26.54 4.78 25.93
N GLU A 2 25.64 3.89 25.51
CA GLU A 2 25.03 3.95 24.17
C GLU A 2 23.96 5.03 24.17
N ALA A 3 24.22 6.12 23.46
CA ALA A 3 23.20 7.11 23.16
C ALA A 3 22.28 6.49 22.10
N GLN A 4 21.27 5.73 22.55
CA GLN A 4 20.08 5.43 21.76
C GLN A 4 19.37 6.77 21.53
N GLY A 5 19.78 7.44 20.45
CA GLY A 5 19.18 8.67 19.98
C GLY A 5 17.72 8.41 19.65
N ASN A 6 16.84 8.74 20.59
CA ASN A 6 15.41 8.80 20.39
C ASN A 6 15.14 9.97 19.41
N MET A 7 15.34 9.73 18.11
CA MET A 7 14.99 10.69 17.06
C MET A 7 13.48 10.93 17.17
N PRO A 8 13.04 12.14 17.53
CA PRO A 8 11.62 12.43 17.63
C PRO A 8 11.00 12.18 16.25
N HIS A 9 9.88 11.46 16.23
CA HIS A 9 9.15 11.15 15.00
C HIS A 9 8.62 12.47 14.41
N LEU A 10 9.40 13.09 13.53
CA LEU A 10 9.24 14.47 13.05
C LEU A 10 7.86 14.73 12.39
N TYR A 11 7.17 13.67 11.98
CA TYR A 11 5.87 13.74 11.32
C TYR A 11 4.92 12.63 11.82
N PRO A 12 4.34 12.75 13.03
CA PRO A 12 3.53 11.71 13.71
C PRO A 12 2.31 11.19 12.95
N ALA A 13 1.93 11.80 11.82
CA ALA A 13 0.83 11.36 10.96
C ALA A 13 1.22 11.14 9.49
N HIS A 14 2.51 11.16 9.14
CA HIS A 14 2.94 11.10 7.74
C HIS A 14 2.46 9.84 7.03
N TYR A 15 2.52 8.70 7.72
CA TYR A 15 2.04 7.42 7.16
C TYR A 15 0.55 7.49 6.82
N LYS A 16 -0.27 8.11 7.68
CA LYS A 16 -1.71 8.25 7.43
C LYS A 16 -1.97 9.07 6.18
N VAL A 17 -1.34 10.24 6.06
CA VAL A 17 -1.48 11.12 4.89
C VAL A 17 -1.04 10.41 3.61
N MET A 18 0.06 9.65 3.65
CA MET A 18 0.52 8.85 2.51
C MET A 18 -0.49 7.77 2.11
N MET A 19 -1.02 7.03 3.10
CA MET A 19 -2.01 5.97 2.83
C MET A 19 -3.32 6.54 2.28
N ASP A 20 -3.77 7.68 2.80
CA ASP A 20 -4.97 8.38 2.30
C ASP A 20 -4.77 8.77 0.81
N LYS A 21 -3.60 9.33 0.45
CA LYS A 21 -3.27 9.68 -0.94
C LYS A 21 -3.18 8.46 -1.87
N LEU A 22 -2.57 7.36 -1.43
CA LEU A 22 -2.50 6.12 -2.22
C LEU A 22 -3.90 5.55 -2.45
N ASN A 23 -4.79 5.67 -1.47
CA ASN A 23 -6.17 5.25 -1.60
C ASN A 23 -6.97 6.14 -2.56
N GLU A 24 -6.77 7.46 -2.53
CA GLU A 24 -7.33 8.38 -3.54
C GLU A 24 -6.86 8.03 -4.95
N GLN A 25 -5.55 7.80 -5.14
CA GLN A 25 -5.00 7.36 -6.43
C GLN A 25 -5.65 6.05 -6.91
N ARG A 26 -5.87 5.09 -6.01
CA ARG A 26 -6.55 3.84 -6.32
C ARG A 26 -7.99 4.06 -6.80
N GLN A 27 -8.73 4.99 -6.17
CA GLN A 27 -10.12 5.30 -6.56
C GLN A 27 -10.22 6.00 -7.92
N LEU A 28 -9.17 6.75 -8.29
CA LEU A 28 -9.06 7.44 -9.57
C LEU A 28 -8.34 6.59 -10.64
N ASP A 29 -8.06 5.31 -10.34
CA ASP A 29 -7.27 4.39 -11.16
C ASP A 29 -5.85 4.88 -11.54
N GLN A 30 -5.33 5.86 -10.80
CA GLN A 30 -4.02 6.45 -11.05
C GLN A 30 -2.90 5.55 -10.55
N PHE A 31 -1.93 5.31 -11.44
CA PHE A 31 -0.71 4.52 -11.16
C PHE A 31 -0.99 3.08 -10.69
N THR A 32 -2.23 2.61 -10.85
CA THR A 32 -2.58 1.22 -10.59
C THR A 32 -1.96 0.35 -11.68
N ASP A 33 -1.25 -0.70 -11.28
CA ASP A 33 -0.42 -1.54 -12.17
C ASP A 33 -0.80 -3.03 -12.10
N ILE A 34 -1.85 -3.34 -11.35
CA ILE A 34 -2.47 -4.66 -11.22
C ILE A 34 -4.01 -4.54 -11.14
N THR A 35 -4.71 -5.50 -11.73
CA THR A 35 -6.14 -5.75 -11.51
C THR A 35 -6.28 -7.11 -10.85
N LEU A 36 -6.97 -7.17 -9.71
CA LEU A 36 -7.35 -8.41 -9.05
C LEU A 36 -8.79 -8.75 -9.46
N ILE A 37 -9.04 -9.99 -9.85
CA ILE A 37 -10.39 -10.47 -10.15
C ILE A 37 -10.82 -11.38 -9.00
N VAL A 38 -11.90 -11.01 -8.31
CA VAL A 38 -12.48 -11.80 -7.20
C VAL A 38 -13.96 -11.93 -7.45
N ASP A 39 -14.46 -13.16 -7.59
CA ASP A 39 -15.87 -13.46 -7.88
C ASP A 39 -16.46 -12.67 -9.05
N GLY A 40 -15.66 -12.44 -10.10
CA GLY A 40 -16.05 -11.67 -11.29
C GLY A 40 -15.95 -10.13 -11.13
N HIS A 41 -15.63 -9.63 -9.95
CA HIS A 41 -15.39 -8.21 -9.69
C HIS A 41 -13.92 -7.85 -9.91
N GLN A 42 -13.67 -6.69 -10.53
CA GLN A 42 -12.33 -6.18 -10.81
C GLN A 42 -11.91 -5.12 -9.80
N PHE A 43 -10.72 -5.28 -9.23
CA PHE A 43 -10.14 -4.35 -8.26
C PHE A 43 -8.77 -3.88 -8.74
N ARG A 44 -8.65 -2.58 -9.03
CA ARG A 44 -7.39 -1.93 -9.37
C ARG A 44 -6.59 -1.64 -8.10
N ALA A 45 -5.28 -1.89 -8.14
CA ALA A 45 -4.40 -1.70 -6.99
C ALA A 45 -2.95 -1.37 -7.41
N HIS A 46 -2.11 -1.08 -6.42
CA HIS A 46 -0.68 -0.85 -6.58
C HIS A 46 0.11 -2.07 -6.09
N LYS A 47 0.91 -2.70 -6.96
CA LYS A 47 1.74 -3.87 -6.60
C LYS A 47 2.66 -3.59 -5.42
N ALA A 48 3.26 -2.39 -5.38
CA ALA A 48 4.16 -1.99 -4.28
C ALA A 48 3.46 -1.98 -2.92
N VAL A 49 2.22 -1.48 -2.86
CA VAL A 49 1.41 -1.45 -1.63
C VAL A 49 1.04 -2.87 -1.22
N LEU A 50 0.62 -3.71 -2.17
CA LEU A 50 0.28 -5.11 -1.90
C LEU A 50 1.51 -5.92 -1.44
N ALA A 51 2.68 -5.70 -2.02
CA ALA A 51 3.93 -6.36 -1.65
C ALA A 51 4.41 -5.97 -0.24
N ALA A 52 4.13 -4.74 0.20
CA ALA A 52 4.42 -4.30 1.57
C ALA A 52 3.51 -5.01 2.60
N CYS A 53 2.30 -5.40 2.20
CA CYS A 53 1.37 -6.18 2.99
C CYS A 53 1.73 -7.68 2.93
N ARG A 54 2.47 -8.18 3.92
CA ARG A 54 3.01 -9.55 4.05
C ARG A 54 2.03 -10.72 3.80
N HIS A 55 0.73 -10.48 3.66
CA HIS A 55 -0.33 -11.49 3.62
C HIS A 55 -1.15 -11.53 2.33
N ILE A 56 -0.97 -10.57 1.42
CA ILE A 56 -1.62 -10.65 0.10
C ILE A 56 -0.73 -11.53 -0.78
N SER A 57 -1.06 -12.81 -0.84
CA SER A 57 -0.48 -13.79 -1.75
C SER A 57 -0.81 -13.41 -3.19
N LEU A 58 -0.07 -12.44 -3.72
CA LEU A 58 -0.13 -11.93 -5.10
C LEU A 58 -0.02 -13.03 -6.17
N LEU A 59 0.49 -14.21 -5.80
CA LEU A 59 0.72 -15.31 -6.74
C LEU A 59 -0.54 -16.11 -7.09
N GLN A 60 -1.62 -16.04 -6.32
CA GLN A 60 -2.80 -16.91 -6.55
C GLN A 60 -3.90 -16.28 -7.40
N PHE A 61 -3.82 -14.97 -7.69
CA PHE A 61 -4.81 -14.24 -8.50
C PHE A 61 -4.24 -13.74 -9.85
N MET A 62 -3.00 -14.14 -10.20
CA MET A 62 -2.34 -13.76 -11.46
C MET A 62 -2.26 -14.90 -12.49
N VAL A 63 -2.93 -16.04 -12.24
CA VAL A 63 -3.09 -17.14 -13.20
C VAL A 63 -4.56 -17.46 -13.37
#